data_AF-A0A7C4ZCJ1-F1
#
_entry.id   AF-A0A7C4ZCJ1-F1
#
_cell.length_a   1.000
_cell.length_b   1.000
_cell.length_c   1.000
_cell.angle_alpha   90.00
_cell.angle_beta   90.00
_cell.angle_gamma   90.00
#
_symmetry.space_group_name_H-M   'P 1'
#
loop_
_entity.id
_entity.type
_entity.pdbx_description
1 polymer ?
#
loop_
_entity_poly.entity_id
_entity_poly.type
_entity_poly.pdbx_seq_one_letter_code
_entity_poly.pdbx_strand_id
1 'polypeptide(L)'
;MSEEGVVALDLTACASMLSEAGYDVHAGSTVIGRRERGDYVREIVVDAGGRVRLTETLLTMPPRGRRFQRAGFEFRFLHEEREITTVTWEVRSLQALRESLSVVEDLLASGPAAGAG
;
A
#
# COMPACT_ATOMS: atom_id res chain seq x y z
N MET A 1 7.96 33.36 -19.76
CA MET A 1 7.95 32.49 -18.57
C MET A 1 7.45 31.16 -19.06
N SER A 2 8.35 30.20 -19.23
CA SER A 2 8.01 28.89 -19.79
C SER A 2 7.24 28.11 -18.74
N GLU A 3 5.99 27.76 -19.02
CA GLU A 3 5.34 26.65 -18.34
C GLU A 3 6.13 25.40 -18.72
N GLU A 4 7.04 24.95 -17.85
CA GLU A 4 7.52 23.58 -17.89
C GLU A 4 6.30 22.69 -17.67
N GLY A 5 5.70 22.25 -18.78
CA GLY A 5 4.56 21.34 -18.76
C GLY A 5 4.95 20.11 -17.96
N VAL A 6 4.39 19.99 -16.76
CA VAL A 6 4.49 18.78 -15.95
C VAL A 6 3.87 17.67 -16.79
N VAL A 7 4.71 16.79 -17.33
CA VAL A 7 4.24 15.63 -18.08
C VAL A 7 3.48 14.77 -17.07
N ALA A 8 2.16 14.74 -17.22
CA ALA A 8 1.29 13.93 -16.38
C ALA A 8 1.64 12.44 -16.57
N LEU A 9 1.68 11.71 -15.47
CA LEU A 9 1.92 10.28 -15.49
C LEU A 9 0.72 9.57 -16.15
N ASP A 10 0.98 8.66 -17.09
CA ASP A 10 -0.07 7.86 -17.71
C ASP A 10 -0.63 6.85 -16.70
N LEU A 11 -1.77 7.22 -16.09
CA LEU A 11 -2.45 6.41 -15.09
C LEU A 11 -3.00 5.09 -15.65
N THR A 12 -3.33 5.03 -16.94
CA THR A 12 -3.82 3.79 -17.56
C THR A 12 -2.68 2.77 -17.68
N ALA A 13 -1.51 3.25 -18.10
CA ALA A 13 -0.31 2.43 -18.15
C ALA A 13 0.17 2.01 -16.76
N CYS A 14 0.06 2.90 -15.76
CA CYS A 14 0.33 2.56 -14.37
C CYS A 14 -0.60 1.47 -13.84
N ALA A 15 -1.91 1.57 -14.12
CA ALA A 15 -2.88 0.57 -13.70
C ALA A 15 -2.60 -0.81 -14.32
N SER A 16 -2.23 -0.84 -15.60
CA SER A 16 -1.86 -2.06 -16.30
C SER A 16 -0.59 -2.69 -15.68
N MET A 17 0.44 -1.89 -15.44
CA MET A 17 1.69 -2.34 -14.81
C MET A 17 1.46 -2.89 -13.39
N LEU A 18 0.63 -2.23 -12.58
CA LEU A 18 0.30 -2.72 -11.23
C LEU A 18 -0.50 -4.02 -11.28
N SER A 19 -1.42 -4.16 -12.24
CA SER A 19 -2.16 -5.40 -12.47
C SER A 19 -1.22 -6.55 -12.84
N GLU A 20 -0.25 -6.31 -13.73
CA GLU A 20 0.81 -7.27 -14.08
C GLU A 20 1.68 -7.66 -12.86
N ALA A 21 1.90 -6.72 -11.93
CA ALA A 21 2.60 -6.96 -10.67
C ALA A 21 1.75 -7.67 -9.59
N GLY A 22 0.52 -8.08 -9.93
CA GLY A 22 -0.37 -8.86 -9.08
C GLY A 22 -1.20 -8.03 -8.09
N TYR A 23 -1.34 -6.72 -8.33
CA TYR A 23 -2.30 -5.89 -7.59
C TYR A 23 -3.69 -6.02 -8.23
N ASP A 24 -4.73 -6.03 -7.41
CA ASP A 24 -6.09 -5.72 -7.81
C ASP A 24 -6.23 -4.20 -7.94
N VAL A 25 -6.60 -3.69 -9.12
CA VAL A 25 -6.42 -2.28 -9.47
C VAL A 25 -7.74 -1.59 -9.79
N HIS A 26 -7.93 -0.42 -9.19
CA HIS A 26 -8.95 0.55 -9.55
C HIS A 26 -8.32 1.82 -10.12
N ALA A 27 -8.74 2.23 -11.31
CA ALA A 27 -8.25 3.43 -11.98
C ALA A 27 -9.34 4.51 -12.04
N GLY A 28 -9.00 5.73 -11.64
CA GLY A 28 -9.83 6.93 -11.73
C GLY A 28 -8.95 8.17 -11.87
N SER A 29 -9.18 9.21 -11.04
CA SER A 29 -8.25 10.34 -10.92
C SER A 29 -6.90 9.97 -10.29
N THR A 30 -6.85 8.80 -9.69
CA THR A 30 -5.67 8.13 -9.14
C THR A 30 -5.76 6.65 -9.47
N VAL A 31 -4.63 5.95 -9.49
CA VAL A 31 -4.59 4.50 -9.51
C VAL A 31 -4.44 4.00 -8.08
N ILE A 32 -5.30 3.07 -7.68
CA ILE A 32 -5.23 2.38 -6.40
C ILE A 32 -5.04 0.90 -6.70
N GLY A 33 -3.92 0.32 -6.27
CA GLY A 33 -3.66 -1.11 -6.35
C GLY A 33 -3.67 -1.72 -4.96
N ARG A 34 -4.31 -2.88 -4.80
CA ARG A 34 -4.31 -3.65 -3.55
C ARG A 34 -3.76 -5.05 -3.78
N ARG A 35 -2.84 -5.50 -2.94
CA ARG A 35 -2.30 -6.87 -2.99
C ARG A 35 -2.33 -7.49 -1.61
N GLU A 36 -3.04 -8.60 -1.49
CA GLU A 36 -3.13 -9.38 -0.26
C GLU A 36 -2.26 -10.64 -0.41
N ARG A 37 -1.33 -10.86 0.52
CA ARG A 37 -0.48 -12.05 0.49
C ARG A 37 -0.13 -12.49 1.90
N GLY A 38 -0.70 -13.63 2.30
CA GLY A 38 -0.49 -14.21 3.63
C GLY A 38 -0.87 -13.23 4.73
N ASP A 39 0.14 -12.75 5.43
CA ASP A 39 0.09 -12.03 6.69
C ASP A 39 -0.01 -10.51 6.49
N TYR A 40 0.13 -10.04 5.25
CA TYR A 40 0.13 -8.63 4.91
C TYR A 40 -0.86 -8.24 3.80
N VAL A 41 -1.25 -6.98 3.86
CA VAL A 41 -1.98 -6.26 2.83
C VAL A 41 -1.12 -5.08 2.39
N ARG A 42 -0.85 -4.96 1.09
CA ARG A 42 -0.24 -3.78 0.48
C ARG A 42 -1.29 -3.00 -0.30
N GLU A 43 -1.31 -1.69 -0.09
CA GLU A 43 -2.07 -0.75 -0.89
C GLU A 43 -1.12 0.26 -1.49
N ILE A 44 -1.13 0.42 -2.81
CA ILE A 44 -0.38 1.45 -3.53
C ILE A 44 -1.35 2.45 -4.14
N VAL A 45 -1.04 3.73 -4.00
CA VAL A 45 -1.77 4.84 -4.60
C VAL A 45 -0.81 5.64 -5.46
N VAL A 46 -1.18 5.88 -6.71
CA VAL A 46 -0.42 6.69 -7.68
C VAL A 46 -1.33 7.81 -8.21
N ASP A 47 -0.89 9.06 -8.16
CA ASP A 47 -1.60 10.18 -8.79
C ASP A 47 -0.95 10.63 -10.10
N ALA A 48 -1.67 11.48 -10.86
CA ALA A 48 -1.21 12.00 -12.14
C ALA A 48 0.03 12.89 -12.03
N GLY A 49 0.31 13.45 -10.84
CA GLY A 49 1.50 14.23 -10.54
C GLY A 49 2.74 13.37 -10.28
N GLY A 50 2.58 12.05 -10.22
CA GLY A 50 3.66 11.10 -9.98
C GLY A 50 3.97 10.89 -8.49
N ARG A 51 3.12 11.36 -7.58
CA ARG A 51 3.25 10.99 -6.17
C ARG A 51 2.75 9.56 -6.00
N VAL A 52 3.56 8.77 -5.32
CA VAL A 52 3.29 7.36 -5.01
C VAL A 52 3.28 7.19 -3.50
N ARG A 53 2.28 6.47 -2.99
CA ARG A 53 2.21 6.04 -1.59
C ARG A 53 1.95 4.55 -1.57
N LEU A 54 2.82 3.80 -0.90
CA LEU A 54 2.60 2.39 -0.62
C LEU A 54 2.49 2.18 0.88
N THR A 55 1.39 1.58 1.30
CA THR A 55 1.11 1.23 2.69
C THR A 55 1.07 -0.28 2.81
N GLU A 56 1.92 -0.85 3.65
CA GLU A 56 1.85 -2.24 4.08
C GLU A 56 1.22 -2.31 5.46
N THR A 57 0.22 -3.18 5.61
CA THR A 57 -0.40 -3.52 6.89
C THR A 57 -0.13 -4.99 7.16
N LEU A 58 0.58 -5.28 8.25
CA LEU A 58 0.95 -6.63 8.66
C LEU A 58 0.21 -6.99 9.94
N LEU A 59 -0.37 -8.20 10.02
CA LEU A 59 -0.89 -8.72 11.28
C LEU A 59 0.28 -9.23 12.12
N THR A 60 0.61 -8.52 13.21
CA THR A 60 1.70 -8.92 14.11
C THR A 60 1.33 -10.10 14.99
N MET A 61 0.03 -10.36 15.15
CA MET A 61 -0.51 -11.51 15.84
C MET A 61 -1.85 -11.96 15.24
N PRO A 62 -2.21 -13.25 15.37
CA PRO A 62 -3.54 -13.72 14.98
C PRO A 62 -4.64 -12.97 15.75
N PRO A 63 -5.73 -12.53 15.09
CA PRO A 63 -6.87 -11.91 15.75
C PRO A 63 -7.44 -12.79 16.88
N ARG A 64 -7.74 -12.18 18.03
CA ARG A 64 -8.30 -12.88 19.19
C ARG A 64 -9.74 -12.43 19.44
N GLY A 65 -10.68 -13.35 19.21
CA GLY A 65 -12.11 -13.14 19.46
C GLY A 65 -12.56 -13.73 20.79
N ARG A 66 -13.43 -13.01 21.53
CA ARG A 66 -14.20 -13.59 22.64
C ARG A 66 -15.67 -13.20 22.56
N ARG A 67 -16.55 -14.14 22.86
CA ARG A 67 -17.99 -13.89 23.05
C ARG A 67 -18.28 -13.88 24.53
N PHE A 68 -19.14 -12.98 24.98
CA PHE A 68 -19.58 -12.95 26.36
C PHE A 68 -20.98 -12.35 26.47
N GLN A 69 -21.70 -12.73 27.52
CA GLN A 69 -23.02 -12.18 27.82
C GLN A 69 -22.95 -11.35 29.10
N ARG A 70 -23.65 -10.21 29.12
CA ARG A 70 -23.74 -9.35 30.31
C ARG A 70 -25.07 -8.61 30.31
N ALA A 71 -25.79 -8.63 31.43
CA ALA A 71 -27.08 -7.98 31.61
C ALA A 71 -28.13 -8.32 30.54
N GLY A 72 -28.15 -9.57 30.05
CA GLY A 72 -29.09 -10.03 29.02
C GLY A 72 -28.69 -9.71 27.57
N PHE A 73 -27.54 -9.06 27.36
CA PHE A 73 -27.01 -8.76 26.03
C PHE A 73 -25.86 -9.71 25.66
N GLU A 74 -25.79 -10.10 24.38
CA GLU A 74 -24.65 -10.81 23.79
C GLU A 74 -23.67 -9.82 23.17
N PHE A 75 -22.39 -9.95 23.53
CA PHE A 75 -21.30 -9.14 22.99
C PHE A 75 -20.27 -10.02 22.29
N ARG A 76 -19.61 -9.43 21.29
CA ARG A 76 -18.44 -9.98 20.62
C ARG A 76 -17.31 -8.97 20.70
N PHE A 77 -16.17 -9.39 21.22
CA PHE A 77 -14.95 -8.60 21.28
C PHE A 77 -13.91 -9.21 20.34
N LEU A 78 -13.28 -8.37 19.54
CA LEU A 78 -12.20 -8.74 18.63
C LEU A 78 -10.98 -7.87 18.96
N HIS A 79 -9.84 -8.51 19.23
CA HIS A 79 -8.56 -7.84 19.43
C HIS A 79 -7.65 -8.15 18.24
N GLU A 80 -7.11 -7.11 17.61
CA GLU A 80 -6.20 -7.19 16.48
C GLU A 80 -5.03 -6.25 16.73
N GLU A 81 -3.81 -6.72 16.50
CA GLU A 81 -2.62 -5.86 16.47
C GLU A 81 -2.06 -5.85 15.05
N ARG A 82 -1.70 -4.66 14.59
CA ARG A 82 -1.26 -4.40 13.21
C ARG A 82 -0.04 -3.52 13.24
N GLU A 83 0.94 -3.86 12.42
CA GLU A 83 2.03 -2.97 12.03
C GLU A 83 1.64 -2.30 10.72
N ILE A 84 1.77 -0.98 10.65
CA ILE A 84 1.43 -0.20 9.45
C ILE A 84 2.66 0.60 9.05
N THR A 85 3.24 0.27 7.90
CA THR A 85 4.40 0.97 7.34
C THR A 85 3.96 1.67 6.07
N THR A 86 4.24 2.97 5.97
CA THR A 86 3.93 3.77 4.78
C THR A 86 5.19 4.36 4.20
N VAL A 87 5.42 4.10 2.92
CA VAL A 87 6.50 4.69 2.13
C VAL A 87 5.87 5.60 1.09
N THR A 88 6.37 6.84 1.00
CA THR A 88 5.90 7.81 0.00
C THR A 88 7.10 8.29 -0.81
N TRP A 89 6.96 8.35 -2.12
CA TRP A 89 8.00 8.82 -3.02
C TRP A 89 7.39 9.46 -4.27
N GLU A 90 8.24 10.02 -5.11
CA GLU A 90 7.84 10.62 -6.39
C GLU A 90 8.48 9.89 -7.56
N VAL A 91 7.75 9.78 -8.66
CA VAL A 91 8.20 9.21 -9.92
C VAL A 91 7.82 10.13 -11.07
N ARG A 92 8.65 10.16 -12.12
CA ARG A 92 8.42 11.00 -13.31
C ARG A 92 8.10 10.19 -14.56
N SER A 93 8.11 8.86 -14.46
CA SER A 93 7.84 7.96 -15.58
C SER A 93 7.33 6.60 -15.11
N LEU A 94 6.70 5.85 -16.02
CA LEU A 94 6.27 4.47 -15.76
C LEU A 94 7.46 3.56 -15.45
N GLN A 95 8.61 3.77 -16.10
CA GLN A 95 9.84 3.03 -15.82
C GLN A 95 10.34 3.30 -14.40
N ALA A 96 10.37 4.56 -13.97
CA ALA A 96 10.77 4.92 -12.61
C ALA A 96 9.84 4.30 -11.56
N LEU A 97 8.53 4.25 -11.85
CA LEU A 97 7.56 3.54 -11.00
C LEU A 97 7.89 2.05 -10.90
N ARG A 98 8.14 1.38 -12.03
CA ARG A 98 8.47 -0.06 -12.05
C ARG A 98 9.74 -0.37 -11.25
N GLU A 99 10.80 0.41 -11.47
CA GLU A 99 12.09 0.20 -10.80
C GLU A 99 12.01 0.49 -9.30
N SER A 100 11.40 1.62 -8.92
CA SER A 100 11.24 2.00 -7.50
C SER A 100 10.30 1.09 -6.73
N LEU A 101 9.25 0.55 -7.37
CA LEU A 101 8.33 -0.38 -6.72
C LEU A 101 9.07 -1.62 -6.20
N SER A 102 9.97 -2.21 -6.99
CA SER A 102 10.77 -3.36 -6.54
C SER A 102 11.61 -3.00 -5.31
N VAL A 103 12.28 -1.86 -5.32
CA VAL A 103 13.13 -1.41 -4.20
C VAL A 103 12.32 -1.19 -2.93
N VAL A 104 11.14 -0.57 -3.02
CA VAL A 104 10.26 -0.35 -1.87
C VAL A 104 9.69 -1.67 -1.34
N GLU A 105 9.34 -2.59 -2.23
CA GLU A 105 8.86 -3.92 -1.83
C GLU A 105 9.94 -4.74 -1.10
N ASP A 106 11.21 -4.62 -1.54
CA ASP A 106 12.37 -5.24 -0.88
C ASP A 106 12.68 -4.60 0.48
N LEU A 107 12.54 -3.28 0.59
CA LEU A 107 12.70 -2.55 1.85
C LEU A 107 11.67 -3.03 2.90
N LEU A 108 10.42 -3.19 2.50
CA LEU A 108 9.36 -3.69 3.38
C LEU A 108 9.57 -5.16 3.76
N ALA A 109 10.04 -5.99 2.83
CA ALA A 109 10.35 -7.40 3.11
C ALA A 109 11.52 -7.57 4.08
N SER A 110 12.47 -6.64 4.09
CA SER A 110 13.64 -6.66 4.99
C SER A 110 13.31 -6.21 6.41
N GLY A 111 12.07 -5.73 6.64
CA GLY A 111 11.66 -5.06 7.86
C GLY A 111 12.40 -3.73 8.07
N PRO A 112 12.02 -2.93 9.07
CA PRO A 112 12.91 -1.87 9.51
C PRO A 112 14.21 -2.54 9.96
N ALA A 113 15.30 -2.34 9.22
CA ALA A 113 16.64 -2.59 9.76
C ALA A 113 16.65 -1.93 11.14
N ALA A 114 16.94 -2.71 12.18
CA ALA A 114 17.00 -2.23 13.55
C ALA A 114 17.93 -1.01 13.60
N GLY A 115 17.32 0.18 13.45
CA GLY A 115 17.99 1.43 13.26
C GLY A 115 18.11 2.04 14.63
N ALA A 116 19.33 1.94 15.15
CA ALA A 116 19.84 2.67 16.29
C ALA A 116 19.21 4.07 16.44
N GLY A 117 18.58 4.28 17.57
CA GLY A 117 18.10 5.57 18.09
C GLY A 117 18.01 5.47 19.60
#